data_AF-A0A951J8K0-F1
#
_entry.id   AF-A0A951J8K0-F1
#
_cell.length_a   1.000
_cell.length_b   1.000
_cell.length_c   1.000
_cell.angle_alpha   90.00
_cell.angle_beta   90.00
_cell.angle_gamma   90.00
#
_symmetry.space_group_name_H-M   'P 1'
#
loop_
_entity.id
_entity.type
_entity.pdbx_description
1 polymer ?
#
loop_
_entity_poly.entity_id
_entity_poly.type
_entity_poly.pdbx_seq_one_letter_code
_entity_poly.pdbx_strand_id
1 'polypeptide(L)'
;MFGGDARAQGFSWTTKNPTSIKDFRNAAGLPSGGASGATNTADFMIKGRVNSNNIIKSRSALPLDGNKGGLPELIIDPKNVRITDFKILKP
;
A
#
# COMPACT_ATOMS: atom_id res chain seq x y z
N MET A 1 0.52 3.44 0.31
CA MET A 1 1.16 4.53 -0.47
C MET A 1 0.88 4.29 -1.94
N PHE A 2 0.78 5.35 -2.73
CA PHE A 2 0.36 5.29 -4.11
C PHE A 2 1.02 6.39 -4.95
N GLY A 3 0.74 6.38 -6.25
CA GLY A 3 1.36 7.23 -7.27
C GLY A 3 1.80 6.40 -8.48
N GLY A 4 2.07 7.03 -9.61
CA GLY A 4 2.22 6.32 -10.89
C GLY A 4 0.90 5.64 -11.28
N ASP A 5 0.95 4.33 -11.55
CA ASP A 5 -0.20 3.51 -11.90
C ASP A 5 -1.06 3.11 -10.67
N ALA A 6 -0.48 3.21 -9.47
CA ALA A 6 -1.17 2.87 -8.24
C ALA A 6 -2.15 3.97 -7.83
N ARG A 7 -3.43 3.61 -7.73
CA ARG A 7 -4.52 4.53 -7.33
C ARG A 7 -4.54 4.76 -5.82
N ALA A 8 -5.01 5.93 -5.41
CA ALA A 8 -5.17 6.31 -4.01
C ALA A 8 -5.98 5.27 -3.22
N GLN A 9 -7.21 5.00 -3.66
CA GLN A 9 -8.13 4.09 -2.99
C GLN A 9 -8.08 2.70 -3.66
N GLY A 10 -6.93 2.04 -3.55
CA GLY A 10 -6.75 0.65 -3.98
C GLY A 10 -7.26 -0.36 -2.95
N PHE A 11 -7.20 -1.64 -3.30
CA PHE A 11 -7.61 -2.73 -2.41
C PHE A 11 -6.56 -3.11 -1.36
N SER A 12 -5.28 -2.80 -1.60
CA SER A 12 -4.17 -3.18 -0.72
C SER A 12 -3.87 -2.10 0.31
N TRP A 13 -3.92 -2.48 1.59
CA TRP A 13 -3.65 -1.61 2.74
C TRP A 13 -2.70 -2.29 3.71
N THR A 14 -1.91 -1.52 4.47
CA THR A 14 -1.10 -2.06 5.58
C THR A 14 -1.47 -1.37 6.88
N THR A 15 -1.37 -2.10 7.99
CA THR A 15 -1.55 -1.56 9.35
C THR A 15 -0.28 -0.90 9.89
N LYS A 16 0.85 -1.00 9.18
CA LYS A 16 2.11 -0.37 9.57
C LYS A 16 2.22 1.04 9.00
N ASN A 17 2.72 1.98 9.80
CA ASN A 17 2.99 3.33 9.32
C ASN A 17 4.17 3.33 8.33
N PRO A 18 3.96 3.72 7.06
CA PRO A 18 5.03 3.73 6.08
C PRO A 18 6.20 4.66 6.42
N THR A 19 5.96 5.77 7.14
CA THR A 19 7.02 6.74 7.46
C THR A 19 7.96 6.27 8.57
N SER A 20 7.63 5.18 9.27
CA SER A 20 8.47 4.58 10.32
C SER A 20 9.26 3.36 9.85
N ILE A 21 9.05 2.90 8.61
CA ILE A 21 9.72 1.71 8.07
C ILE A 21 10.85 2.17 7.15
N LYS A 22 12.08 1.77 7.49
CA LYS A 22 13.23 1.93 6.60
C LYS A 22 12.98 1.14 5.32
N ASP A 23 13.16 1.79 4.17
CA ASP A 23 12.94 1.21 2.85
C ASP A 23 11.57 0.50 2.73
N PHE A 24 10.50 1.27 2.96
CA PHE A 24 9.14 0.76 2.87
C PHE A 24 8.84 0.14 1.51
N ARG A 25 9.38 0.69 0.41
CA ARG A 25 9.16 0.16 -0.95
C ARG A 25 9.51 -1.33 -0.99
N ASN A 26 10.69 -1.68 -0.50
CA ASN A 26 11.16 -3.05 -0.45
C ASN A 26 10.29 -3.92 0.47
N ALA A 27 9.99 -3.45 1.68
CA ALA A 27 9.22 -4.19 2.68
C ALA A 27 7.73 -4.40 2.30
N ALA A 28 7.14 -3.46 1.57
CA ALA A 28 5.77 -3.53 1.09
C ALA A 28 5.65 -4.21 -0.28
N GLY A 29 6.76 -4.55 -0.92
CA GLY A 29 6.74 -5.14 -2.25
C GLY A 29 6.12 -4.21 -3.29
N LEU A 30 6.40 -2.90 -3.22
CA LEU A 30 5.77 -1.95 -4.15
C LEU A 30 6.33 -2.14 -5.56
N PRO A 31 5.48 -2.25 -6.59
CA PRO A 31 5.94 -2.45 -7.95
C PRO A 31 6.68 -1.21 -8.48
N SER A 32 7.63 -1.43 -9.38
CA SER A 32 8.57 -0.43 -9.89
C SER A 32 8.71 -0.46 -11.42
N GLY A 33 7.73 -1.01 -12.13
CA GLY A 33 7.71 -1.11 -13.59
C GLY A 33 8.50 -2.29 -14.17
N GLY A 34 8.90 -3.23 -13.32
CA GLY A 34 9.65 -4.43 -13.71
C GLY A 34 8.74 -5.54 -14.24
N ALA A 35 8.93 -6.75 -13.74
CA ALA A 35 8.14 -7.92 -14.13
C ALA A 35 6.63 -7.74 -13.91
N SER A 36 6.22 -6.90 -12.97
CA SER A 36 4.81 -6.58 -12.72
C SER A 36 4.18 -5.69 -13.80
N GLY A 37 4.99 -4.98 -14.59
CA GLY A 37 4.53 -4.01 -15.60
C GLY A 37 3.86 -2.75 -15.06
N ALA A 38 3.72 -2.62 -13.74
CA ALA A 38 3.08 -1.47 -13.09
C ALA A 38 4.09 -0.71 -12.24
N THR A 39 3.89 0.59 -12.07
CA THR A 39 4.73 1.43 -11.21
C THR A 39 3.90 2.03 -10.08
N ASN A 40 4.31 1.78 -8.83
CA ASN A 40 3.87 2.58 -7.68
C ASN A 40 5.02 3.50 -7.27
N THR A 41 4.93 4.81 -7.51
CA THR A 41 6.00 5.77 -7.21
C THR A 41 6.16 6.06 -5.71
N ALA A 42 5.10 5.77 -4.94
CA ALA A 42 4.97 6.03 -3.50
C ALA A 42 5.13 7.51 -3.12
N ASP A 43 4.65 8.41 -3.98
CA ASP A 43 4.73 9.86 -3.76
C ASP A 43 3.68 10.34 -2.75
N PHE A 44 2.60 9.59 -2.61
CA PHE A 44 1.46 9.94 -1.76
C PHE A 44 1.12 8.84 -0.76
N MET A 45 0.57 9.25 0.37
CA MET A 45 0.05 8.37 1.42
C MET A 45 -1.35 8.81 1.83
N ILE A 46 -2.26 7.85 1.94
CA ILE A 46 -3.53 8.02 2.66
C ILE A 46 -3.57 7.11 3.87
N LYS A 47 -4.32 7.54 4.89
CA LYS A 47 -4.66 6.75 6.07
C LYS A 47 -6.16 6.61 6.17
N GLY A 48 -6.63 5.39 6.42
CA GLY A 48 -8.05 5.10 6.57
C GLY A 48 -8.38 4.36 7.86
N ARG A 49 -9.68 4.33 8.19
CA ARG A 49 -10.26 3.47 9.21
C ARG A 49 -11.30 2.56 8.56
N VAL A 50 -11.36 1.32 9.03
CA VAL A 50 -12.29 0.29 8.53
C VAL A 50 -12.74 -0.61 9.69
N ASN A 51 -13.93 -1.18 9.58
CA ASN A 51 -14.38 -2.25 10.48
C ASN A 51 -13.68 -3.57 10.10
N SER A 52 -13.23 -4.36 11.08
CA SER A 52 -12.57 -5.64 10.85
C SER A 52 -13.40 -6.63 10.03
N ASN A 53 -14.73 -6.56 10.11
CA ASN A 53 -15.64 -7.43 9.34
C ASN A 53 -15.62 -7.13 7.83
N ASN A 54 -15.05 -5.99 7.41
CA ASN A 54 -14.89 -5.62 6.01
C ASN A 54 -13.53 -6.03 5.43
N ILE A 55 -12.68 -6.70 6.21
CA ILE A 55 -11.39 -7.23 5.72
C ILE A 55 -11.67 -8.51 4.93
N ILE A 56 -11.41 -8.48 3.62
CA ILE A 56 -11.62 -9.60 2.70
C ILE A 56 -10.54 -10.67 2.91
N LYS A 57 -9.28 -10.22 3.06
CA LYS A 57 -8.13 -11.11 3.24
C LYS A 57 -7.04 -10.41 4.05
N SER A 58 -6.39 -11.18 4.92
CA SER A 58 -5.14 -10.78 5.58
C SER A 58 -4.02 -11.70 5.11
N ARG A 59 -2.89 -11.14 4.72
CA ARG A 59 -1.70 -11.89 4.29
C ARG A 59 -0.45 -11.02 4.41
N SER A 60 0.72 -11.59 4.12
CA SER A 60 1.92 -10.80 3.86
C SER A 60 1.89 -10.19 2.46
N ALA A 61 2.41 -8.96 2.33
CA ALA A 61 2.58 -8.29 1.05
C ALA A 61 3.46 -9.15 0.12
N LEU A 62 3.05 -9.25 -1.14
CA LEU A 62 3.76 -10.07 -2.13
C LEU A 62 5.08 -9.40 -2.54
N PRO A 63 6.13 -10.18 -2.84
CA PRO A 63 7.31 -9.64 -3.49
C PRO A 63 6.97 -9.23 -4.94
N LEU A 64 7.39 -8.03 -5.35
CA LEU A 64 7.21 -7.52 -6.72
C LEU A 64 8.46 -6.78 -7.17
N ASP A 65 8.87 -7.02 -8.41
CA ASP A 65 9.97 -6.30 -9.07
C ASP A 65 11.28 -6.29 -8.25
N GLY A 66 11.61 -7.41 -7.61
CA GLY A 66 12.79 -7.55 -6.75
C GLY A 66 12.63 -6.99 -5.33
N ASN A 67 11.52 -6.32 -5.03
CA ASN A 67 11.18 -5.92 -3.66
C ASN A 67 10.67 -7.14 -2.88
N LYS A 68 11.14 -7.31 -1.63
CA LYS A 68 10.93 -8.50 -0.81
C LYS A 68 9.47 -8.71 -0.39
N GLY A 69 8.70 -7.64 -0.24
CA GLY A 69 7.41 -7.73 0.44
C GLY A 69 7.55 -8.18 1.90
N GLY A 70 6.47 -8.70 2.46
CA GLY A 70 6.46 -9.27 3.82
C GLY A 70 5.75 -8.41 4.89
N LEU A 71 5.46 -7.13 4.62
CA LEU A 71 4.61 -6.36 5.54
C LEU A 71 3.20 -6.95 5.65
N PRO A 72 2.50 -6.79 6.79
CA PRO A 72 1.10 -7.13 6.89
C PRO A 72 0.28 -6.36 5.85
N GLU A 73 -0.46 -7.10 5.03
CA GLU A 73 -1.33 -6.58 3.97
C GLU A 73 -2.77 -7.04 4.24
N LEU A 74 -3.69 -6.08 4.18
CA LEU A 74 -5.12 -6.27 4.23
C LEU A 74 -5.69 -5.95 2.84
N ILE A 75 -6.47 -6.88 2.31
CA ILE A 75 -7.28 -6.66 1.11
C ILE A 75 -8.65 -6.20 1.58
N ILE A 76 -9.02 -4.98 1.21
CA ILE A 76 -10.25 -4.31 1.65
C ILE A 76 -10.88 -3.64 0.43
N ASP A 77 -12.19 -3.79 0.24
CA ASP A 77 -12.91 -3.00 -0.76
C ASP A 77 -12.83 -1.52 -0.36
N PRO A 78 -12.26 -0.63 -1.21
CA PRO A 78 -12.04 0.77 -0.87
C PRO A 78 -13.33 1.51 -0.45
N LYS A 79 -14.51 1.07 -0.90
CA LYS A 79 -15.79 1.67 -0.48
C LYS A 79 -16.05 1.55 1.03
N ASN A 80 -15.40 0.59 1.69
CA ASN A 80 -15.54 0.34 3.12
C ASN A 80 -14.51 1.09 3.98
N VAL A 81 -13.59 1.83 3.36
CA VAL A 81 -12.53 2.56 4.07
C VAL A 81 -12.90 4.03 4.18
N ARG A 82 -13.02 4.52 5.43
CA ARG A 82 -13.15 5.96 5.68
C ARG A 82 -11.77 6.59 5.71
N ILE A 83 -11.44 7.42 4.72
CA ILE A 83 -10.19 8.18 4.70
C ILE A 83 -10.18 9.21 5.83
N THR A 84 -9.04 9.32 6.50
CA THR A 84 -8.83 10.18 7.68
C THR A 84 -7.65 11.12 7.54
N ASP A 85 -6.73 10.83 6.62
CA ASP A 85 -5.54 11.65 6.41
C ASP A 85 -4.98 11.44 5.00
N PHE A 86 -4.30 12.46 4.48
CA PHE A 86 -3.59 12.46 3.21
C PHE A 86 -2.27 13.23 3.35
N LYS A 87 -1.20 12.68 2.80
CA LYS A 87 0.14 13.26 2.87
C LYS A 87 0.88 13.13 1.54
N ILE A 88 1.53 14.22 1.13
CA ILE A 88 2.55 14.24 0.08
C ILE A 88 3.88 13.87 0.72
N LEU A 89 4.55 12.85 0.20
CA LEU A 89 5.82 12.34 0.73
C LEU A 89 7.03 12.79 -0.07
N LYS A 90 6.85 12.93 -1.38
CA LYS A 90 7.84 13.48 -2.30
C LYS A 90 7.20 14.64 -3.05
N PRO A 91 7.48 15.89 -2.63
CA PRO A 91 7.03 17.07 -3.35
C PRO A 91 7.75 17.24 -4.69
#